data_AF-A0A6N8NSN3-F1
#
_entry.id   AF-A0A6N8NSN3-F1
#
_cell.length_a   1.000
_cell.length_b   1.000
_cell.length_c   1.000
_cell.angle_alpha   90.00
_cell.angle_beta   90.00
_cell.angle_gamma   90.00
#
_symmetry.space_group_name_H-M   'P 1'
#
loop_
_entity.id
_entity.type
_entity.pdbx_description
1 polymer ?
#
loop_
_entity_poly.entity_id
_entity_poly.type
_entity_poly.pdbx_seq_one_letter_code
_entity_poly.pdbx_strand_id
1 'polypeptide(L)' 'HTSPGAAQLIARLLDSLGKAEGILGTIAGDDTIFTTPANGFTVKDLYEAILELFDQEL' A
#
# COMPACT_ATOMS: atom_id res chain seq x y z
N HIS A 1 9.30 -5.64 1.46
CA HIS A 1 9.52 -6.47 0.26
C HIS A 1 8.64 -7.69 0.35
N THR A 2 8.10 -8.14 -0.77
CA THR A 2 7.22 -9.30 -0.87
C THR A 2 7.99 -10.51 -1.39
N SER A 3 7.39 -11.70 -1.33
CA SER A 3 7.92 -12.86 -2.05
C SER A 3 7.98 -12.58 -3.56
N PRO A 4 8.91 -13.20 -4.33
CA PRO A 4 9.00 -13.00 -5.77
C PRO A 4 7.65 -13.19 -6.47
N GLY A 5 7.28 -12.25 -7.35
CA GLY A 5 6.01 -12.22 -8.09
C GLY A 5 4.77 -11.84 -7.27
N ALA A 6 4.86 -11.61 -5.96
CA ALA A 6 3.70 -11.35 -5.10
C ALA A 6 3.29 -9.86 -5.03
N ALA A 7 4.18 -8.94 -5.42
CA ALA A 7 3.93 -7.50 -5.26
C ALA A 7 2.65 -7.03 -5.96
N GLN A 8 2.34 -7.60 -7.12
CA GLN A 8 1.17 -7.21 -7.90
C GLN A 8 -0.16 -7.62 -7.23
N LEU A 9 -0.19 -8.73 -6.48
CA LEU A 9 -1.37 -9.13 -5.72
C LEU A 9 -1.63 -8.16 -4.57
N ILE A 10 -0.57 -7.81 -3.85
CA ILE A 10 -0.63 -6.87 -2.72
C ILE A 10 -1.01 -5.46 -3.20
N ALA A 11 -0.48 -4.98 -4.34
CA ALA A 11 -0.89 -3.70 -4.90
C ALA A 11 -2.38 -3.66 -5.25
N ARG A 12 -2.95 -4.77 -5.76
CA ARG A 12 -4.40 -4.86 -6.01
C ARG A 12 -5.22 -4.81 -4.73
N LEU A 13 -4.73 -5.38 -3.63
CA LEU A 13 -5.35 -5.27 -2.32
C LEU A 13 -5.37 -3.81 -1.86
N LEU A 14 -4.21 -3.13 -1.91
CA LEU A 14 -4.08 -1.71 -1.55
C LEU A 14 -4.99 -0.81 -2.40
N ASP A 15 -5.09 -1.05 -3.70
CA ASP A 15 -5.97 -0.29 -4.59
C ASP A 15 -7.47 -0.47 -4.24
N SER A 16 -7.86 -1.64 -3.72
CA SER A 16 -9.24 -1.90 -3.29
C SER A 16 -9.65 -1.17 -2.00
N LEU A 17 -8.66 -0.82 -1.18
CA LEU A 17 -8.82 -0.09 0.09
C LEU A 17 -8.61 1.43 -0.08
N GLY A 18 -8.06 1.84 -1.23
CA GLY A 18 -7.25 3.05 -1.37
C GLY A 18 -7.84 4.38 -0.89
N LYS A 19 -8.97 4.86 -1.44
CA LYS A 19 -9.39 6.26 -1.23
C LYS A 19 -9.69 6.60 0.23
N ALA A 20 -10.08 5.63 1.05
CA ALA A 20 -10.35 5.85 2.47
C ALA A 20 -9.05 5.99 3.29
N GLU A 21 -7.97 5.35 2.86
CA GLU A 21 -6.68 5.25 3.56
C GLU A 21 -5.62 6.24 3.03
N GLY A 22 -6.03 7.21 2.20
CA GLY A 22 -5.12 8.26 1.74
C GLY A 22 -4.11 7.83 0.67
N ILE A 23 -4.40 6.79 -0.13
CA ILE A 23 -3.58 6.39 -1.28
C ILE A 23 -4.01 7.17 -2.53
N LEU A 24 -3.08 7.87 -3.18
CA LEU A 24 -3.28 8.50 -4.50
C LEU A 24 -3.07 7.51 -5.64
N GLY A 25 -2.08 6.63 -5.50
CA GLY A 25 -1.78 5.61 -6.50
C GLY A 25 -0.64 4.69 -6.11
N THR A 26 -0.60 3.53 -6.76
CA THR A 26 0.30 2.42 -6.49
C THR A 26 0.99 1.96 -7.78
N ILE A 27 2.27 1.57 -7.71
CA ILE A 27 3.00 0.88 -8.77
C ILE A 27 3.64 -0.36 -8.16
N ALA A 28 3.32 -1.54 -8.68
CA ALA A 28 3.99 -2.80 -8.32
C ALA A 28 5.05 -3.16 -9.37
N GLY A 29 6.24 -3.54 -8.88
CA GLY A 29 7.22 -4.33 -9.62
C GLY A 29 7.02 -5.83 -9.36
N ASP A 30 8.11 -6.59 -9.32
CA ASP A 30 8.06 -8.04 -9.04
C ASP A 30 7.88 -8.33 -7.55
N ASP A 31 8.73 -7.74 -6.70
CA ASP A 31 8.78 -7.98 -5.25
C ASP A 31 8.61 -6.70 -4.41
N THR A 32 8.45 -5.55 -5.08
CA THR A 32 8.49 -4.22 -4.47
C THR A 32 7.32 -3.38 -4.97
N ILE A 33 6.74 -2.60 -4.06
CA ILE A 33 5.58 -1.75 -4.32
C ILE A 33 5.95 -0.33 -3.93
N PHE A 34 5.66 0.62 -4.82
CA PHE A 34 5.69 2.04 -4.54
C PHE A 34 4.26 2.55 -4.42
N THR A 35 3.98 3.34 -3.40
CA THR A 35 2.69 3.99 -3.19
C THR A 35 2.91 5.45 -2.80
N THR A 36 1.99 6.33 -3.21
CA THR A 36 2.10 7.77 -2.98
C THR A 36 0.84 8.28 -2.27
N PRO A 37 1.00 9.16 -1.26
CA PRO A 37 -0.14 9.65 -0.50
C PRO A 37 -1.00 10.61 -1.32
N ALA A 38 -2.30 10.60 -1.04
CA ALA A 38 -3.25 11.60 -1.48
C ALA A 38 -3.00 12.95 -0.82
N ASN A 39 -3.51 14.01 -1.44
CA ASN A 39 -3.38 15.35 -0.88
C ASN A 39 -4.01 15.41 0.52
N GLY A 40 -3.30 16.02 1.47
CA GLY A 40 -3.71 16.08 2.87
C GLY A 40 -3.22 14.92 3.74
N PHE A 41 -2.52 13.93 3.17
CA PHE A 41 -1.85 12.86 3.91
C PHE A 41 -0.34 13.00 3.82
N THR A 42 0.36 12.75 4.92
CA THR A 42 1.81 12.65 4.91
C THR A 42 2.25 11.24 4.52
N VAL A 43 3.52 11.11 4.12
CA VAL A 43 4.14 9.79 3.90
C VAL A 43 4.08 8.93 5.18
N LYS A 44 4.17 9.57 6.36
CA LYS A 44 4.12 8.87 7.64
C LYS A 44 2.71 8.32 7.92
N ASP A 45 1.67 9.10 7.69
CA ASP A 45 0.28 8.66 7.88
C ASP A 45 -0.03 7.45 6.98
N LEU A 46 0.40 7.52 5.72
CA LEU A 46 0.25 6.41 4.78
C LEU A 46 1.03 5.16 5.21
N TYR A 47 2.24 5.34 5.73
CA TYR A 47 3.05 4.24 6.23
C TYR A 47 2.38 3.55 7.44
N GLU A 48 1.86 4.33 8.39
CA GLU A 48 1.17 3.80 9.58
C GLU A 48 -0.12 3.07 9.18
N ALA A 49 -0.94 3.63 8.28
CA ALA A 49 -2.15 2.97 7.78
C ALA A 49 -1.85 1.62 7.09
N ILE A 50 -0.77 1.57 6.29
CA ILE A 50 -0.34 0.32 5.64
C ILE A 50 0.13 -0.71 6.67
N LEU A 51 0.86 -0.30 7.72
CA LEU A 51 1.27 -1.22 8.79
C LEU A 51 0.07 -1.78 9.54
N GLU A 52 -0.88 -0.94 9.94
CA GLU A 52 -2.09 -1.38 10.65
C GLU A 52 -2.89 -2.39 9.83
N LEU A 53 -2.99 -2.19 8.51
CA LEU A 53 -3.65 -3.12 7.61
C LEU A 53 -3.02 -4.52 7.64
N PHE A 54 -1.69 -4.60 7.61
CA PHE A 54 -0.99 -5.89 7.59
C PHE A 54 -0.81 -6.51 8.97
N ASP A 55 -0.77 -5.73 10.04
CA ASP A 55 -0.77 -6.23 11.42
C ASP A 55 -2.13 -6.83 11.81
N GLN A 56 -3.23 -6.41 11.17
CA GLN A 56 -4.55 -7.02 11.39
C GLN A 56 -4.75 -8.35 10.65
N GLU A 57 -3.89 -8.71 9.71
CA GLU A 57 -3.97 -9.97 8.95
C GLU A 57 -3.01 -11.07 9.46
N LEU A 58 -2.30 -10.85 10.56
CA LEU A 58 -1.42 -11.82 11.27
C LEU A 58 -2.01 -12.26 12.62
#